data_AF-A0A9P1GM14-F1
#
_entry.id   AF-A0A9P1GM14-F1
#
_cell.length_a   1.000
_cell.length_b   1.000
_cell.length_c   1.000
_cell.angle_alpha   90.00
_cell.angle_beta   90.00
_cell.angle_gamma   90.00
#
_symmetry.space_group_name_H-M   'P 1'
#
loop_
_entity.id
_entity.type
_entity.pdbx_description
1 polymer ?
#
loop_
_entity_poly.entity_id
_entity_poly.type
_entity_poly.pdbx_seq_one_letter_code
_entity_poly.pdbx_strand_id
1 'polypeptide(L)'
;MSPPVLGPQREGDLAAQLAKLGWAVCSCDIEQPTPTNLLDQAVRSAILKDIDDQRYDAIFLGTPCETYSALREIKPGPRPLRSSPEIMGISTGLTPAEKKQLAEGNEHTEFSAEVMQRAHKMYTPFTMENPEPLHPVLIFNTPSFKEVAKLKSVRAVDFDQCRVGCEAKKPTRLLRYRVEYSGLDKLRCNHEPKTFTGTDGKEYKAAHEKVAQRRRTNADGKSASKALGNYAPQFCEAIARAIAKVNMERPGDGPTVKELEDEKALGGMRKPAESIKRLPQSQVLGQALRQLLEKAIEQYLSLLHTAKGIVDGSGEIAEMDAEAIKALRSAAGKLLEPQEPMPAKTASASSPLDATLLCGWGDLGDDPDAKLLVSWVLQGAPLGFDQPTEAELRRPWDEWENWPSAEEEHEALVKLVREAEEKGFCKITAGPEVARQILGADPVLSKLGVIVKHQGENQEKKTRIIWDLRESGLNNKCNPAERVVLPRLLDVVTDSLRLLKTEGAVTFAAVDIKDAFHNVPASSDRKYTVASAELEDKKQFFIIYGFLVFGSRSSPTIWGRFAALLGRILAATVPENRTHIYVDDPIL
;
A
#
# COMPACT_ATOMS: atom_id res chain seq x y z
N MET A 1 -15.75 -28.06 25.87
CA MET A 1 -14.66 -27.94 24.88
C MET A 1 -14.41 -26.46 24.80
N SER A 2 -13.19 -25.98 25.02
CA SER A 2 -12.87 -24.56 24.79
C SER A 2 -12.90 -24.33 23.28
N PRO A 3 -13.79 -23.46 22.75
CA PRO A 3 -13.86 -23.13 21.34
C PRO A 3 -12.94 -21.95 21.01
N PRO A 4 -12.73 -21.71 19.72
CA PRO A 4 -11.47 -21.19 19.20
C PRO A 4 -11.34 -19.70 19.37
N VAL A 5 -10.20 -19.35 19.91
CA VAL A 5 -9.47 -18.13 19.57
C VAL A 5 -8.96 -18.33 18.14
N LEU A 6 -8.80 -17.28 17.32
CA LEU A 6 -8.26 -17.41 15.95
C LEU A 6 -6.95 -18.22 15.95
N GLY A 7 -6.22 -18.15 17.07
CA GLY A 7 -5.13 -19.05 17.41
C GLY A 7 -3.85 -18.64 16.68
N PRO A 8 -2.79 -19.46 16.76
CA PRO A 8 -1.54 -19.14 16.12
C PRO A 8 -1.67 -19.24 14.60
N GLN A 9 -0.96 -18.37 13.90
CA GLN A 9 -0.89 -18.42 12.43
C GLN A 9 -0.35 -19.79 11.98
N ARG A 10 -1.05 -20.41 11.04
CA ARG A 10 -0.68 -21.73 10.51
C ARG A 10 -1.28 -21.99 9.13
N GLU A 11 -0.68 -22.93 8.42
CA GLU A 11 -1.23 -23.36 7.14
C GLU A 11 -2.67 -23.88 7.30
N GLY A 12 -3.56 -23.38 6.44
CA GLY A 12 -4.97 -23.74 6.44
C GLY A 12 -5.82 -23.08 7.52
N ASP A 13 -5.28 -22.12 8.28
CA ASP A 13 -6.13 -21.23 9.10
C ASP A 13 -7.02 -20.31 8.24
N LEU A 14 -7.90 -19.56 8.88
CA LEU A 14 -8.83 -18.69 8.16
C LEU A 14 -8.11 -17.58 7.38
N ALA A 15 -7.05 -17.00 7.94
CA ALA A 15 -6.27 -15.96 7.29
C ALA A 15 -5.59 -16.49 6.02
N ALA A 16 -4.97 -17.66 6.08
CA ALA A 16 -4.36 -18.33 4.95
C ALA A 16 -5.39 -18.69 3.86
N GLN A 17 -6.58 -19.16 4.24
CA GLN A 17 -7.64 -19.50 3.29
C GLN A 17 -8.24 -18.25 2.61
N LEU A 18 -8.39 -17.15 3.34
CA LEU A 18 -8.83 -15.86 2.79
C LEU A 18 -7.77 -15.26 1.85
N ALA A 19 -6.50 -15.31 2.23
CA ALA A 19 -5.38 -14.85 1.40
C ALA A 19 -5.33 -15.58 0.04
N LYS A 20 -5.55 -16.90 0.03
CA LYS A 20 -5.67 -17.70 -1.21
C LYS A 20 -6.81 -17.22 -2.13
N LEU A 21 -7.81 -16.55 -1.58
CA LEU A 21 -8.94 -15.98 -2.32
C LEU A 21 -8.74 -14.50 -2.68
N GLY A 22 -7.56 -13.93 -2.40
CA GLY A 22 -7.19 -12.55 -2.74
C GLY A 22 -7.57 -11.50 -1.68
N TRP A 23 -7.89 -11.93 -0.46
CA TRP A 23 -8.20 -11.01 0.64
C TRP A 23 -6.94 -10.60 1.40
N ALA A 24 -6.82 -9.30 1.69
CA ALA A 24 -5.91 -8.81 2.73
C ALA A 24 -6.55 -9.06 4.10
N VAL A 25 -5.84 -9.72 5.01
CA VAL A 25 -6.39 -10.14 6.32
C VAL A 25 -5.59 -9.48 7.44
N CYS A 26 -6.32 -8.83 8.36
CA CYS A 26 -5.77 -8.36 9.62
C CYS A 26 -6.22 -9.33 10.73
N SER A 27 -5.29 -10.10 11.29
CA SER A 27 -5.55 -11.03 12.39
C SER A 27 -5.23 -10.38 13.74
N CYS A 28 -6.24 -10.14 14.57
CA CYS A 28 -6.07 -9.55 15.91
C CYS A 28 -6.12 -10.63 16.98
N ASP A 29 -4.94 -11.14 17.38
CA ASP A 29 -4.81 -12.16 18.42
C ASP A 29 -3.45 -12.04 19.13
N ILE A 30 -3.36 -12.49 20.38
CA ILE A 30 -2.08 -12.54 21.11
C ILE A 30 -1.15 -13.65 20.61
N GLU A 31 -1.69 -14.67 19.91
CA GLU A 31 -0.92 -15.78 19.36
C GLU A 31 -0.44 -15.54 17.90
N GLN A 32 -0.65 -14.34 17.34
CA GLN A 32 -0.18 -13.96 15.98
C GLN A 32 1.28 -13.45 15.99
N PRO A 33 2.00 -13.46 14.84
CA PRO A 33 3.37 -12.96 14.75
C PRO A 33 3.54 -11.51 15.21
N THR A 34 2.50 -10.71 15.03
CA THR A 34 2.36 -9.39 15.66
C THR A 34 1.28 -9.49 16.73
N PRO A 35 1.64 -9.78 17.99
CA PRO A 35 0.68 -10.01 19.06
C PRO A 35 -0.20 -8.78 19.28
N THR A 36 -1.52 -8.98 19.23
CA THR A 36 -2.52 -7.93 19.42
C THR A 36 -3.36 -8.26 20.64
N ASN A 37 -3.18 -7.51 21.72
CA ASN A 37 -3.94 -7.73 22.96
C ASN A 37 -5.30 -7.02 22.90
N LEU A 38 -6.37 -7.78 22.69
CA LEU A 38 -7.74 -7.26 22.70
C LEU A 38 -8.26 -6.91 24.10
N LEU A 39 -7.47 -6.99 25.16
CA LEU A 39 -7.77 -6.38 26.47
C LEU A 39 -7.26 -4.94 26.59
N ASP A 40 -6.42 -4.48 25.65
CA ASP A 40 -5.91 -3.11 25.62
C ASP A 40 -6.96 -2.14 25.05
N GLN A 41 -7.27 -1.08 25.79
CA GLN A 41 -8.26 -0.08 25.41
C GLN A 41 -7.86 0.71 24.16
N ALA A 42 -6.57 1.02 23.95
CA ALA A 42 -6.10 1.75 22.78
C ALA A 42 -6.26 0.89 21.51
N VAL A 43 -5.93 -0.39 21.60
CA VAL A 43 -6.14 -1.37 20.51
C VAL A 43 -7.61 -1.48 20.16
N ARG A 44 -8.49 -1.67 21.16
CA ARG A 44 -9.95 -1.72 20.94
C ARG A 44 -10.46 -0.44 20.27
N SER A 45 -10.02 0.72 20.76
CA SER A 45 -10.44 2.02 20.21
C SER A 45 -10.01 2.18 18.76
N ALA A 46 -8.80 1.74 18.40
CA ALA A 46 -8.32 1.76 17.03
C ALA A 46 -9.14 0.85 16.10
N ILE A 47 -9.43 -0.39 16.53
CA ILE A 47 -10.26 -1.33 15.77
C ILE A 47 -11.67 -0.78 15.56
N LEU A 48 -12.31 -0.25 16.61
CA LEU A 48 -13.65 0.33 16.50
C LEU A 48 -13.67 1.54 15.58
N LYS A 49 -12.62 2.38 15.61
CA LYS A 49 -12.46 3.49 14.68
C LYS A 49 -12.31 2.99 13.24
N ASP A 50 -11.50 1.96 12.99
CA ASP A 50 -11.34 1.40 11.65
C ASP A 50 -12.65 0.78 11.11
N ILE A 51 -13.49 0.22 11.99
CA ILE A 51 -14.85 -0.23 11.63
C ILE A 51 -15.74 0.97 11.26
N ASP A 52 -15.75 2.01 12.08
CA ASP A 52 -16.54 3.23 11.81
C ASP A 52 -16.09 3.95 10.53
N ASP A 53 -14.79 3.91 10.24
CA ASP A 53 -14.19 4.42 9.01
C ASP A 53 -14.36 3.46 7.81
N GLN A 54 -15.12 2.37 7.96
CA GLN A 54 -15.38 1.35 6.92
C GLN A 54 -14.10 0.77 6.28
N ARG A 55 -13.06 0.54 7.07
CA ARG A 55 -11.79 -0.04 6.58
C ARG A 55 -11.83 -1.55 6.37
N TYR A 56 -12.87 -2.23 6.86
CA TYR A 56 -13.05 -3.67 6.72
C TYR A 56 -14.22 -4.01 5.81
N ASP A 57 -13.99 -4.89 4.82
CA ASP A 57 -15.05 -5.41 3.94
C ASP A 57 -15.82 -6.59 4.57
N ALA A 58 -15.23 -7.27 5.56
CA ALA A 58 -15.88 -8.29 6.37
C ALA A 58 -15.14 -8.49 7.71
N ILE A 59 -15.87 -8.93 8.74
CA ILE A 59 -15.32 -9.20 10.09
C ILE A 59 -15.67 -10.63 10.51
N PHE A 60 -14.69 -11.37 11.03
CA PHE A 60 -14.91 -12.69 11.64
C PHE A 60 -14.44 -12.69 13.10
N LEU A 61 -15.30 -13.14 14.02
CA LEU A 61 -15.05 -13.14 15.46
C LEU A 61 -15.06 -14.57 16.02
N GLY A 62 -13.96 -14.98 16.65
CA GLY A 62 -13.84 -16.21 17.45
C GLY A 62 -13.68 -15.88 18.93
N THR A 63 -14.77 -15.54 19.61
CA THR A 63 -14.72 -15.08 21.01
C THR A 63 -14.45 -16.25 21.97
N PRO A 64 -13.46 -16.17 22.88
CA PRO A 64 -13.17 -17.24 23.83
C PRO A 64 -14.41 -17.64 24.65
N CYS A 65 -14.81 -18.92 24.60
CA CYS A 65 -16.00 -19.40 25.35
C CYS A 65 -15.68 -20.05 26.70
N GLU A 66 -14.42 -20.05 27.13
CA GLU A 66 -13.92 -20.82 28.28
C GLU A 66 -14.72 -20.61 29.58
N THR A 67 -15.20 -19.39 29.83
CA THR A 67 -16.02 -19.05 31.01
C THR A 67 -17.48 -19.51 30.90
N TYR A 68 -17.95 -19.82 29.69
CA TYR A 68 -19.28 -20.35 29.36
C TYR A 68 -19.30 -21.88 29.14
N SER A 69 -18.13 -22.54 29.16
CA SER A 69 -18.04 -23.97 28.82
C SER A 69 -18.82 -24.86 29.79
N ALA A 70 -19.76 -25.65 29.27
CA ALA A 70 -20.50 -26.66 30.02
C ALA A 70 -19.59 -27.74 30.67
N LEU A 71 -18.34 -27.90 30.19
CA LEU A 71 -17.39 -28.81 30.85
C LEU A 71 -17.04 -28.40 32.28
N ARG A 72 -17.28 -27.13 32.66
CA ARG A 72 -17.07 -26.67 34.03
C ARG A 72 -18.00 -27.33 35.04
N GLU A 73 -19.09 -27.95 34.59
CA GLU A 73 -20.01 -28.73 35.43
C GLU A 73 -19.50 -30.17 35.68
N ILE A 74 -18.49 -30.62 34.93
CA ILE A 74 -17.97 -31.99 35.00
C ILE A 74 -16.73 -32.03 35.91
N LYS A 75 -16.77 -32.88 36.94
CA LYS A 75 -15.63 -33.13 37.84
C LYS A 75 -14.77 -34.32 37.38
N PRO A 76 -13.45 -34.34 37.64
CA PRO A 76 -12.63 -33.22 38.12
C PRO A 76 -12.42 -32.17 37.01
N GLY A 77 -12.59 -30.89 37.33
CA GLY A 77 -12.51 -29.78 36.38
C GLY A 77 -12.72 -28.43 37.07
N PRO A 78 -12.38 -27.31 36.41
CA PRO A 78 -12.62 -25.97 36.96
C PRO A 78 -14.13 -25.76 37.14
N ARG A 79 -14.55 -25.20 38.27
CA ARG A 79 -15.97 -24.99 38.58
C ARG A 79 -16.63 -23.96 37.62
N PRO A 80 -17.97 -23.93 37.53
CA PRO A 80 -18.68 -22.91 36.77
C PRO A 80 -18.46 -21.51 37.36
N LEU A 81 -18.27 -20.51 36.49
CA LEU A 81 -18.15 -19.09 36.88
C LEU A 81 -19.44 -18.30 36.62
N ARG A 82 -20.38 -18.90 35.89
CA ARG A 82 -21.64 -18.30 35.45
C ARG A 82 -22.76 -19.30 35.73
N SER A 83 -23.97 -18.81 35.93
CA SER A 83 -25.17 -19.61 36.08
C SER A 83 -26.26 -19.08 35.13
N SER A 84 -27.36 -19.82 34.93
CA SER A 84 -28.47 -19.31 34.12
C SER A 84 -29.03 -17.97 34.61
N PRO A 85 -29.26 -17.73 35.93
CA PRO A 85 -29.70 -16.43 36.42
C PRO A 85 -28.58 -15.39 36.47
N GLU A 86 -27.33 -15.80 36.68
CA GLU A 86 -26.16 -14.92 36.75
C GLU A 86 -25.25 -15.14 35.54
N ILE A 87 -25.77 -14.86 34.35
CA ILE A 87 -25.04 -15.14 33.09
C ILE A 87 -23.77 -14.31 32.96
N MET A 88 -23.72 -13.11 33.57
CA MET A 88 -22.52 -12.25 33.62
C MET A 88 -21.52 -12.67 34.71
N GLY A 89 -21.87 -13.67 35.52
CA GLY A 89 -21.01 -14.29 36.52
C GLY A 89 -21.63 -14.34 37.91
N ILE A 90 -21.34 -15.42 38.62
CA ILE A 90 -21.86 -15.66 39.97
C ILE A 90 -21.28 -14.66 40.99
N SER A 91 -22.15 -14.14 41.84
CA SER A 91 -21.85 -13.03 42.76
C SER A 91 -21.03 -13.43 43.98
N THR A 92 -21.04 -14.71 44.39
CA THR A 92 -20.38 -15.18 45.63
C THR A 92 -19.43 -16.36 45.43
N GLY A 93 -18.44 -16.47 46.32
CA GLY A 93 -17.54 -17.63 46.42
C GLY A 93 -16.47 -17.75 45.33
N LEU A 94 -16.28 -16.73 44.47
CA LEU A 94 -15.19 -16.72 43.48
C LEU A 94 -13.87 -16.29 44.12
N THR A 95 -12.81 -17.04 43.82
CA THR A 95 -11.43 -16.66 44.14
C THR A 95 -10.99 -15.43 43.33
N PRO A 96 -9.94 -14.69 43.74
CA PRO A 96 -9.43 -13.55 42.96
C PRO A 96 -9.07 -13.91 41.51
N ALA A 97 -8.48 -15.10 41.29
CA ALA A 97 -8.13 -15.58 39.95
C ALA A 97 -9.37 -15.85 39.10
N GLU A 98 -10.42 -16.44 39.67
CA GLU A 98 -11.70 -16.68 38.99
C GLU A 98 -12.43 -15.36 38.68
N LYS A 99 -12.38 -14.37 39.59
CA LYS A 99 -12.91 -13.03 39.35
C LYS A 99 -12.21 -12.35 38.17
N LYS A 100 -10.87 -12.44 38.11
CA LYS A 100 -10.08 -11.92 36.98
C LYS A 100 -10.46 -12.60 35.67
N GLN A 101 -10.48 -13.94 35.64
CA GLN A 101 -10.87 -14.71 34.45
C GLN A 101 -12.29 -14.37 33.97
N LEU A 102 -13.22 -14.20 34.90
CA LEU A 102 -14.59 -13.80 34.60
C LEU A 102 -14.65 -12.38 34.02
N ALA A 103 -13.90 -11.43 34.59
CA ALA A 103 -13.82 -10.05 34.10
C ALA A 103 -13.28 -9.99 32.66
N GLU A 104 -12.14 -10.62 32.38
CA GLU A 104 -11.57 -10.69 31.03
C GLU A 104 -12.53 -11.36 30.03
N GLY A 105 -13.20 -12.45 30.45
CA GLY A 105 -14.22 -13.10 29.63
C GLY A 105 -15.44 -12.22 29.34
N ASN A 106 -15.87 -11.40 30.30
CA ASN A 106 -16.92 -10.40 30.09
C ASN A 106 -16.46 -9.30 29.13
N GLU A 107 -15.23 -8.81 29.28
CA GLU A 107 -14.70 -7.79 28.36
C GLU A 107 -14.62 -8.27 26.92
N HIS A 108 -14.12 -9.49 26.67
CA HIS A 108 -14.13 -10.06 25.32
C HIS A 108 -15.54 -10.21 24.75
N THR A 109 -16.51 -10.57 25.60
CA THR A 109 -17.93 -10.69 25.21
C THR A 109 -18.48 -9.34 24.80
N GLU A 110 -18.34 -8.32 25.65
CA GLU A 110 -18.87 -6.98 25.38
C GLU A 110 -18.19 -6.33 24.19
N PHE A 111 -16.87 -6.46 24.05
CA PHE A 111 -16.15 -5.95 22.88
C PHE A 111 -16.61 -6.61 21.58
N SER A 112 -16.83 -7.94 21.58
CA SER A 112 -17.36 -8.65 20.40
C SER A 112 -18.74 -8.14 20.02
N ALA A 113 -19.62 -7.92 21.00
CA ALA A 113 -20.95 -7.37 20.77
C ALA A 113 -20.89 -5.93 20.23
N GLU A 114 -20.01 -5.08 20.76
CA GLU A 114 -19.81 -3.71 20.28
C GLU A 114 -19.31 -3.69 18.82
N VAL A 115 -18.32 -4.52 18.49
CA VAL A 115 -17.84 -4.69 17.10
C VAL A 115 -18.99 -5.06 16.17
N MET A 116 -19.84 -6.02 16.55
CA MET A 116 -20.99 -6.45 15.74
C MET A 116 -22.04 -5.34 15.59
N GLN A 117 -22.31 -4.57 16.65
CA GLN A 117 -23.25 -3.44 16.60
C GLN A 117 -22.73 -2.31 15.70
N ARG A 118 -21.44 -1.94 15.80
CA ARG A 118 -20.83 -0.93 14.92
C ARG A 118 -20.75 -1.41 13.48
N ALA A 119 -20.34 -2.65 13.25
CA ALA A 119 -20.32 -3.25 11.92
C ALA A 119 -21.72 -3.26 11.28
N HIS A 120 -22.77 -3.60 12.05
CA HIS A 120 -24.15 -3.51 11.58
C HIS A 120 -24.53 -2.09 11.16
N LYS A 121 -24.22 -1.10 12.01
CA LYS A 121 -24.48 0.33 11.76
C LYS A 121 -23.80 0.81 10.48
N MET A 122 -22.59 0.33 10.20
CA MET A 122 -21.81 0.67 9.00
C MET A 122 -22.06 -0.26 7.81
N TYR A 123 -23.05 -1.16 7.90
CA TYR A 123 -23.37 -2.16 6.88
C TYR A 123 -22.23 -3.14 6.55
N THR A 124 -21.18 -3.20 7.40
CA THR A 124 -20.07 -4.13 7.31
C THR A 124 -20.52 -5.55 7.68
N PRO A 125 -20.36 -6.52 6.77
CA PRO A 125 -20.66 -7.93 7.02
C PRO A 125 -19.85 -8.46 8.19
N PHE A 126 -20.49 -9.25 9.05
CA PHE A 126 -19.80 -9.91 10.14
C PHE A 126 -20.28 -11.33 10.35
N THR A 127 -19.43 -12.14 10.95
CA THR A 127 -19.77 -13.45 11.50
C THR A 127 -19.10 -13.64 12.85
N MET A 128 -19.87 -14.13 13.82
CA MET A 128 -19.36 -14.50 15.13
C MET A 128 -19.64 -15.98 15.38
N GLU A 129 -18.58 -16.72 15.73
CA GLU A 129 -18.63 -18.15 16.02
C GLU A 129 -18.61 -18.40 17.53
N ASN A 130 -19.53 -19.26 17.99
CA ASN A 130 -19.51 -19.83 19.32
C ASN A 130 -20.34 -21.12 19.38
N PRO A 131 -20.28 -21.91 20.47
CA PRO A 131 -21.13 -23.09 20.61
C PRO A 131 -22.62 -22.76 20.50
N GLU A 132 -23.34 -23.68 19.86
CA GLU A 132 -24.79 -23.57 19.69
C GLU A 132 -25.50 -23.49 21.06
N PRO A 133 -26.57 -22.66 21.20
CA PRO A 133 -27.33 -22.48 22.43
C PRO A 133 -28.16 -23.70 22.87
N LEU A 134 -27.50 -24.82 23.17
CA LEU A 134 -28.11 -26.07 23.65
C LEU A 134 -28.27 -26.11 25.19
N HIS A 135 -27.66 -25.18 25.92
CA HIS A 135 -27.68 -25.07 27.38
C HIS A 135 -27.85 -23.59 27.81
N PRO A 136 -28.26 -23.31 29.06
CA PRO A 136 -28.59 -21.94 29.46
C PRO A 136 -27.38 -21.00 29.60
N VAL A 137 -26.18 -21.52 29.88
CA VAL A 137 -24.98 -20.71 30.16
C VAL A 137 -24.11 -20.57 28.90
N LEU A 138 -24.49 -19.68 27.99
CA LEU A 138 -23.80 -19.45 26.72
C LEU A 138 -23.73 -17.97 26.36
N ILE A 139 -22.72 -17.59 25.57
CA ILE A 139 -22.46 -16.19 25.21
C ILE A 139 -23.68 -15.54 24.53
N PHE A 140 -24.41 -16.28 23.69
CA PHE A 140 -25.60 -15.80 22.99
C PHE A 140 -26.77 -15.44 23.94
N ASN A 141 -26.73 -15.90 25.19
CA ASN A 141 -27.75 -15.58 26.21
C ASN A 141 -27.42 -14.34 27.04
N THR A 142 -26.25 -13.72 26.83
CA THR A 142 -25.89 -12.45 27.47
C THR A 142 -26.74 -11.29 26.96
N PRO A 143 -26.95 -10.23 27.76
CA PRO A 143 -27.75 -9.08 27.35
C PRO A 143 -27.28 -8.46 26.03
N SER A 144 -25.97 -8.25 25.87
CA SER A 144 -25.36 -7.63 24.70
C SER A 144 -25.57 -8.44 23.41
N PHE A 145 -25.39 -9.77 23.46
CA PHE A 145 -25.67 -10.63 22.30
C PHE A 145 -27.16 -10.78 21.99
N LYS A 146 -28.04 -10.69 22.98
CA LYS A 146 -29.49 -10.63 22.74
C LYS A 146 -29.88 -9.37 21.97
N GLU A 147 -29.24 -8.23 22.22
CA GLU A 147 -29.44 -7.02 21.42
C GLU A 147 -28.89 -7.18 20.00
N VAL A 148 -27.69 -7.75 19.83
CA VAL A 148 -27.14 -8.04 18.50
C VAL A 148 -28.07 -8.96 17.69
N ALA A 149 -28.64 -10.00 18.31
CA ALA A 149 -29.55 -10.92 17.65
C ALA A 149 -30.88 -10.28 17.21
N LYS A 150 -31.28 -9.15 17.81
CA LYS A 150 -32.48 -8.38 17.41
C LYS A 150 -32.22 -7.45 16.23
N LEU A 151 -30.96 -7.18 15.88
CA LEU A 151 -30.62 -6.29 14.77
C LEU A 151 -31.20 -6.81 13.44
N LYS A 152 -31.65 -5.88 12.59
CA LYS A 152 -32.29 -6.20 11.32
C LYS A 152 -31.36 -7.05 10.44
N SER A 153 -31.90 -8.14 9.90
CA SER A 153 -31.19 -9.07 9.00
C SER A 153 -30.01 -9.82 9.62
N VAL A 154 -29.81 -9.75 10.93
CA VAL A 154 -28.94 -10.69 11.64
C VAL A 154 -29.64 -12.04 11.73
N ARG A 155 -28.92 -13.11 11.40
CA ARG A 155 -29.43 -14.49 11.38
C ARG A 155 -28.42 -15.42 12.01
N ALA A 156 -28.87 -16.61 12.40
CA ALA A 156 -28.01 -17.67 12.92
C ALA A 156 -27.98 -18.88 11.97
N VAL A 157 -26.85 -19.58 11.95
CA VAL A 157 -26.65 -20.84 11.24
C VAL A 157 -26.06 -21.83 12.23
N ASP A 158 -26.69 -23.00 12.39
CA ASP A 158 -26.27 -24.02 13.36
C ASP A 158 -25.83 -25.31 12.67
N PHE A 159 -24.70 -25.86 13.09
CA PHE A 159 -24.09 -27.05 12.50
C PHE A 159 -23.15 -27.76 13.47
N ASP A 160 -22.75 -28.98 13.12
CA ASP A 160 -21.76 -29.76 13.87
C ASP A 160 -20.40 -29.69 13.16
N GLN A 161 -19.37 -29.11 13.78
CA GLN A 161 -18.06 -28.92 13.14
C GLN A 161 -17.38 -30.23 12.70
N CYS A 162 -17.80 -31.39 13.21
CA CYS A 162 -17.27 -32.66 12.70
C CYS A 162 -17.56 -32.90 11.22
N ARG A 163 -18.61 -32.28 10.69
CA ARG A 163 -18.97 -32.34 9.27
C ARG A 163 -18.05 -31.49 8.39
N VAL A 164 -17.18 -30.68 9.01
CA VAL A 164 -16.20 -29.79 8.35
C VAL A 164 -14.81 -29.96 8.98
N GLY A 165 -14.44 -31.21 9.27
CA GLY A 165 -13.06 -31.59 9.59
C GLY A 165 -12.70 -31.61 11.08
N CYS A 166 -13.60 -31.21 12.00
CA CYS A 166 -13.33 -31.38 13.42
C CYS A 166 -13.40 -32.85 13.83
N GLU A 167 -12.48 -33.33 14.67
CA GLU A 167 -12.52 -34.71 15.18
C GLU A 167 -13.69 -34.96 16.16
N ALA A 168 -14.27 -33.90 16.73
CA ALA A 168 -15.39 -33.95 17.66
C ALA A 168 -16.63 -33.26 17.09
N LYS A 169 -17.83 -33.69 17.53
CA LYS A 169 -19.13 -33.18 17.03
C LYS A 169 -19.19 -31.65 17.01
N LYS A 170 -18.85 -31.01 18.14
CA LYS A 170 -18.89 -29.56 18.39
C LYS A 170 -20.09 -28.85 17.71
N PRO A 171 -21.27 -28.87 18.35
CA PRO A 171 -22.39 -28.05 17.91
C PRO A 171 -22.02 -26.56 18.00
N THR A 172 -22.09 -25.87 16.88
CA THR A 172 -21.62 -24.50 16.69
C THR A 172 -22.70 -23.66 16.02
N ARG A 173 -22.79 -22.40 16.45
CA ARG A 173 -23.59 -21.35 15.83
C ARG A 173 -22.68 -20.30 15.21
N LEU A 174 -23.03 -19.87 14.00
CA LEU A 174 -22.56 -18.64 13.38
C LEU A 174 -23.67 -17.60 13.46
N LEU A 175 -23.48 -16.56 14.28
CA LEU A 175 -24.34 -15.37 14.25
C LEU A 175 -23.79 -14.42 13.18
N ARG A 176 -24.57 -14.16 12.14
CA ARG A 176 -24.10 -13.53 10.90
C ARG A 176 -24.94 -12.34 10.46
N TYR A 177 -24.31 -11.45 9.70
CA TYR A 177 -24.92 -10.36 8.97
C TYR A 177 -24.27 -10.25 7.60
N ARG A 178 -25.09 -10.26 6.53
CA ARG A 178 -24.65 -10.16 5.11
C ARG A 178 -23.63 -11.20 4.63
N VAL A 179 -23.42 -12.29 5.37
CA VAL A 179 -22.65 -13.47 4.92
C VAL A 179 -23.58 -14.69 4.88
N GLU A 180 -23.55 -15.45 3.78
CA GLU A 180 -24.42 -16.60 3.57
C GLU A 180 -23.66 -17.93 3.70
N TYR A 181 -24.11 -18.78 4.63
CA TYR A 181 -23.52 -20.08 4.97
C TYR A 181 -24.45 -21.25 4.62
N SER A 182 -25.06 -21.23 3.44
CA SER A 182 -26.06 -22.23 3.03
C SER A 182 -25.54 -23.68 3.07
N GLY A 183 -24.24 -23.91 2.83
CA GLY A 183 -23.61 -25.23 2.92
C GLY A 183 -23.38 -25.73 4.35
N LEU A 184 -23.51 -24.87 5.37
CA LEU A 184 -23.35 -25.24 6.77
C LEU A 184 -24.69 -25.36 7.50
N ASP A 185 -25.72 -24.62 7.09
CA ASP A 185 -26.97 -24.60 7.86
C ASP A 185 -27.62 -25.98 8.02
N LYS A 186 -27.88 -26.32 9.28
CA LYS A 186 -28.45 -27.61 9.71
C LYS A 186 -27.58 -28.81 9.36
N LEU A 187 -26.29 -28.62 9.09
CA LEU A 187 -25.35 -29.70 8.82
C LEU A 187 -25.01 -30.44 10.13
N ARG A 188 -25.78 -31.47 10.46
CA ARG A 188 -25.63 -32.27 11.70
C ARG A 188 -24.80 -33.52 11.51
N CYS A 189 -24.16 -33.98 12.58
CA CYS A 189 -23.38 -35.19 12.59
C CYS A 189 -24.22 -36.40 12.15
N ASN A 190 -23.69 -37.15 11.20
CA ASN A 190 -24.25 -38.42 10.70
C ASN A 190 -23.17 -39.53 10.68
N HIS A 191 -22.09 -39.37 11.46
CA HIS A 191 -21.03 -40.37 11.55
C HIS A 191 -21.52 -41.62 12.28
N GLU A 192 -21.15 -42.78 11.76
CA GLU A 192 -21.45 -44.08 12.36
C GLU A 192 -20.85 -44.20 13.78
N PRO A 193 -21.61 -44.69 14.77
CA PRO A 193 -21.09 -44.95 16.11
C PRO A 193 -19.93 -45.94 16.12
N LYS A 194 -18.84 -45.56 16.77
CA LYS A 194 -17.67 -46.40 17.05
C LYS A 194 -17.58 -46.71 18.54
N THR A 195 -16.91 -47.81 18.87
CA THR A 195 -16.58 -48.13 20.26
C THR A 195 -15.37 -47.32 20.71
N PHE A 196 -15.48 -46.68 21.86
CA PHE A 196 -14.41 -45.93 22.51
C PHE A 196 -14.25 -46.41 23.95
N THR A 197 -13.05 -46.32 24.50
CA THR A 197 -12.76 -46.64 25.90
C THR A 197 -12.71 -45.35 26.72
N GLY A 198 -13.51 -45.27 27.78
CA GLY A 198 -13.53 -44.13 28.70
C GLY A 198 -12.29 -44.06 29.59
N THR A 199 -12.11 -42.92 30.26
CA THR A 199 -11.04 -42.73 31.27
C THR A 199 -11.20 -43.66 32.49
N ASP A 200 -12.39 -44.22 32.68
CA ASP A 200 -12.74 -45.25 33.66
C ASP A 200 -12.50 -46.69 33.16
N GLY A 201 -11.94 -46.86 31.95
CA GLY A 201 -11.69 -48.15 31.33
C GLY A 201 -12.91 -48.83 30.71
N LYS A 202 -14.11 -48.20 30.77
CA LYS A 202 -15.34 -48.79 30.23
C LYS A 202 -15.54 -48.45 28.76
N GLU A 203 -15.98 -49.42 27.98
CA GLU A 203 -16.34 -49.20 26.59
C GLU A 203 -17.71 -48.53 26.44
N TYR A 204 -17.82 -47.58 25.51
CA TYR A 204 -19.07 -46.94 25.13
C TYR A 204 -19.12 -46.76 23.61
N LYS A 205 -20.33 -46.81 23.04
CA LYS A 205 -20.56 -46.53 21.61
C LYS A 205 -21.02 -45.10 21.42
N ALA A 206 -20.35 -44.35 20.56
CA ALA A 206 -20.71 -42.99 20.18
C ALA A 206 -20.16 -42.67 18.79
N ALA A 207 -20.71 -41.66 18.10
CA ALA A 207 -20.13 -41.19 16.84
C ALA A 207 -18.74 -40.57 17.02
N HIS A 208 -18.46 -40.00 18.19
CA HIS A 208 -17.22 -39.34 18.54
C HIS A 208 -16.78 -39.69 19.96
N GLU A 209 -15.47 -39.73 20.18
CA GLU A 209 -14.88 -39.88 21.51
C GLU A 209 -15.28 -38.71 22.42
N LYS A 210 -15.52 -38.99 23.71
CA LYS A 210 -15.74 -37.97 24.74
C LYS A 210 -14.50 -37.11 24.86
N VAL A 211 -14.70 -35.79 24.71
CA VAL A 211 -13.61 -34.81 24.79
C VAL A 211 -13.32 -34.37 26.23
N ALA A 212 -14.26 -34.59 27.16
CA ALA A 212 -14.04 -34.34 28.58
C ALA A 212 -12.85 -35.20 29.07
N GLN A 213 -11.89 -34.57 29.75
CA GLN A 213 -10.71 -35.21 30.36
C GLN A 213 -9.67 -35.78 29.37
N ARG A 214 -9.73 -35.43 28.08
CA ARG A 214 -8.71 -35.81 27.09
C ARG A 214 -7.35 -35.19 27.45
N ARG A 215 -6.41 -35.98 27.97
CA ARG A 215 -4.98 -35.60 28.08
C ARG A 215 -4.26 -36.14 26.85
N ARG A 216 -3.86 -35.26 25.92
CA ARG A 216 -2.85 -35.60 24.92
C ARG A 216 -1.50 -35.04 25.36
N THR A 217 -0.43 -35.72 25.01
CA THR A 217 0.93 -35.22 25.17
C THR A 217 1.41 -34.84 23.76
N ASN A 218 1.90 -33.62 23.56
CA ASN A 218 2.55 -33.25 22.29
C ASN A 218 3.89 -34.00 22.14
N ALA A 219 4.48 -33.97 20.94
CA ALA A 219 5.78 -34.59 20.63
C ALA A 219 6.91 -34.17 21.61
N ASP A 220 6.78 -33.01 22.26
CA ASP A 220 7.71 -32.47 23.25
C ASP A 220 7.36 -32.81 24.72
N GLY A 221 6.47 -33.78 24.98
CA GLY A 221 6.14 -34.23 26.34
C GLY A 221 5.25 -33.28 27.16
N LYS A 222 4.73 -32.19 26.57
CA LYS A 222 3.79 -31.26 27.23
C LYS A 222 2.32 -31.67 27.05
N SER A 223 1.51 -31.52 28.09
CA SER A 223 0.06 -31.81 28.07
C SER A 223 -0.69 -30.84 27.15
N ALA A 224 -1.20 -31.34 26.03
CA ALA A 224 -1.94 -30.61 25.00
C ALA A 224 -3.44 -30.87 25.10
N SER A 225 -4.10 -30.16 26.02
CA SER A 225 -5.56 -29.98 25.99
C SER A 225 -6.01 -28.93 24.96
N LYS A 226 -5.07 -28.14 24.40
CA LYS A 226 -5.31 -27.03 23.45
C LYS A 226 -5.39 -27.42 21.96
N ALA A 227 -5.00 -28.63 21.56
CA ALA A 227 -4.94 -29.01 20.13
C ALA A 227 -6.31 -29.03 19.42
N LEU A 228 -7.39 -29.23 20.18
CA LEU A 228 -8.77 -29.12 19.71
C LEU A 228 -9.28 -27.67 19.64
N GLY A 229 -8.51 -26.69 20.13
CA GLY A 229 -8.89 -25.28 20.16
C GLY A 229 -8.86 -24.63 18.79
N ASN A 230 -8.08 -25.15 17.83
CA ASN A 230 -7.95 -24.53 16.51
C ASN A 230 -9.07 -24.97 15.56
N TYR A 231 -9.48 -24.08 14.65
CA TYR A 231 -10.41 -24.39 13.56
C TYR A 231 -9.85 -25.45 12.59
N ALA A 232 -10.63 -26.44 12.18
CA ALA A 232 -10.16 -27.38 11.16
C ALA A 232 -9.95 -26.65 9.80
N PRO A 233 -8.95 -27.01 8.98
CA PRO A 233 -8.71 -26.35 7.69
C PRO A 233 -9.94 -26.32 6.76
N GLN A 234 -10.74 -27.39 6.76
CA GLN A 234 -11.97 -27.48 5.98
C GLN A 234 -13.04 -26.50 6.49
N PHE A 235 -13.10 -26.26 7.80
CA PHE A 235 -13.98 -25.24 8.37
C PHE A 235 -13.50 -23.83 7.98
N CYS A 236 -12.20 -23.53 8.12
CA CYS A 236 -11.62 -22.27 7.67
C CYS A 236 -11.90 -22.00 6.19
N GLU A 237 -11.74 -23.03 5.34
CA GLU A 237 -12.02 -22.93 3.90
C GLU A 237 -13.50 -22.64 3.63
N ALA A 238 -14.42 -23.32 4.33
CA ALA A 238 -15.85 -23.07 4.20
C ALA A 238 -16.22 -21.63 4.60
N ILE A 239 -15.63 -21.11 5.69
CA ILE A 239 -15.81 -19.73 6.12
C ILE A 239 -15.24 -18.75 5.09
N ALA A 240 -14.00 -18.97 4.62
CA ALA A 240 -13.35 -18.10 3.65
C ALA A 240 -14.12 -18.04 2.32
N ARG A 241 -14.62 -19.17 1.81
CA ARG A 241 -15.45 -19.22 0.59
C ARG A 241 -16.77 -18.48 0.72
N ALA A 242 -17.36 -18.45 1.91
CA ALA A 242 -18.58 -17.68 2.17
C ALA A 242 -18.28 -16.17 2.26
N ILE A 243 -17.22 -15.78 2.97
CA ILE A 243 -16.76 -14.39 3.06
C ILE A 243 -16.36 -13.87 1.68
N ALA A 244 -15.66 -14.65 0.86
CA ALA A 244 -15.24 -14.22 -0.48
C ALA A 244 -16.37 -13.96 -1.47
N LYS A 245 -17.60 -14.41 -1.17
CA LYS A 245 -18.81 -14.14 -1.96
C LYS A 245 -19.54 -12.86 -1.53
N VAL A 246 -19.12 -12.27 -0.42
CA VAL A 246 -19.66 -11.01 0.07
C VAL A 246 -19.36 -9.95 -0.98
N ASN A 247 -20.40 -9.53 -1.71
CA ASN A 247 -20.31 -8.43 -2.65
C ASN A 247 -20.71 -7.15 -1.92
N MET A 248 -19.71 -6.37 -1.50
CA MET A 248 -19.95 -5.04 -0.95
C MET A 248 -20.07 -4.04 -2.09
N GLU A 249 -21.29 -3.75 -2.53
CA GLU A 249 -21.59 -2.38 -2.94
C GLU A 249 -21.63 -1.56 -1.64
N ARG A 250 -20.57 -0.79 -1.37
CA ARG A 250 -20.46 0.06 -0.17
C ARG A 250 -21.60 1.07 -0.18
N PRO A 251 -22.61 0.96 0.71
CA PRO A 251 -23.68 1.94 0.78
C PRO A 251 -23.22 3.03 1.74
N GLY A 252 -22.63 4.12 1.24
CA GLY A 252 -22.27 5.24 2.10
C GLY A 252 -21.43 6.33 1.43
N ASP A 253 -20.40 5.95 0.70
CA ASP A 253 -19.62 6.89 -0.11
C ASP A 253 -19.65 6.39 -1.54
N GLY A 254 -20.50 7.01 -2.36
CA GLY A 254 -20.10 7.14 -3.75
C GLY A 254 -18.68 7.73 -3.77
N PRO A 255 -17.82 7.33 -4.72
CA PRO A 255 -16.46 7.87 -4.80
C PRO A 255 -16.50 9.38 -4.57
N THR A 256 -15.64 9.87 -3.68
CA THR A 256 -15.58 11.31 -3.39
C THR A 256 -15.43 12.07 -4.70
N VAL A 257 -15.83 13.35 -4.76
CA VAL A 257 -15.62 14.16 -5.98
C VAL A 257 -14.16 14.05 -6.47
N LYS A 258 -13.22 14.03 -5.52
CA LYS A 258 -11.80 13.81 -5.77
C LYS A 258 -11.52 12.44 -6.40
N GLU A 259 -12.05 11.34 -5.85
CA GLU A 259 -11.85 9.99 -6.41
C GLU A 259 -12.52 9.83 -7.78
N LEU A 260 -13.70 10.42 -7.98
CA LEU A 260 -14.37 10.47 -9.29
C LEU A 260 -13.54 11.22 -10.32
N GLU A 261 -12.96 12.36 -9.94
CA GLU A 261 -12.03 13.11 -10.80
C GLU A 261 -10.76 12.31 -11.09
N ASP A 262 -10.18 11.66 -10.08
CA ASP A 262 -8.98 10.83 -10.22
C ASP A 262 -9.22 9.62 -11.13
N GLU A 263 -10.41 8.99 -11.06
CA GLU A 263 -10.83 7.90 -11.96
C GLU A 263 -11.12 8.38 -13.39
N LYS A 264 -11.71 9.57 -13.54
CA LYS A 264 -11.97 10.18 -14.85
C LYS A 264 -10.70 10.60 -15.57
N ALA A 265 -9.71 11.12 -14.85
CA ALA A 265 -8.40 11.45 -15.42
C ALA A 265 -7.78 10.21 -16.06
N LEU A 266 -6.89 10.38 -17.05
CA LEU A 266 -6.20 9.28 -17.75
C LEU A 266 -5.23 8.48 -16.83
N GLY A 267 -5.34 8.64 -15.52
CA GLY A 267 -4.45 8.10 -14.50
C GLY A 267 -3.11 8.83 -14.46
N GLY A 268 -2.54 8.95 -13.27
CA GLY A 268 -1.18 9.45 -13.07
C GLY A 268 -0.17 8.32 -12.99
N MET A 269 0.88 8.53 -12.20
CA MET A 269 1.88 7.53 -11.85
C MET A 269 1.34 6.27 -11.11
N ARG A 270 0.03 6.21 -10.90
CA ARG A 270 -0.72 5.15 -10.24
C ARG A 270 -1.46 4.28 -11.26
N LYS A 271 -1.29 2.96 -11.17
CA LYS A 271 -1.94 1.99 -12.09
C LYS A 271 -1.81 2.36 -13.59
N PRO A 272 -0.59 2.54 -14.13
CA PRO A 272 -0.42 2.75 -15.57
C PRO A 272 -1.04 1.62 -16.42
N ALA A 273 -1.07 0.38 -15.91
CA ALA A 273 -1.73 -0.75 -16.57
C ALA A 273 -3.25 -0.60 -16.74
N GLU A 274 -3.93 0.19 -15.91
CA GLU A 274 -5.34 0.54 -16.11
C GLU A 274 -5.49 1.75 -17.03
N SER A 275 -4.58 2.72 -16.89
CA SER A 275 -4.53 3.94 -17.70
C SER A 275 -4.37 3.64 -19.19
N ILE A 276 -3.46 2.72 -19.52
CA ILE A 276 -3.15 2.37 -20.92
C ILE A 276 -4.30 1.67 -21.64
N LYS A 277 -5.25 1.04 -20.92
CA LYS A 277 -6.44 0.41 -21.53
C LYS A 277 -7.37 1.43 -22.19
N ARG A 278 -7.22 2.72 -21.86
CA ARG A 278 -7.98 3.83 -22.43
C ARG A 278 -7.30 4.43 -23.68
N LEU A 279 -6.12 3.91 -24.04
CA LEU A 279 -5.27 4.37 -25.14
C LEU A 279 -4.99 3.21 -26.11
N PRO A 280 -6.00 2.74 -26.86
CA PRO A 280 -5.87 1.56 -27.72
C PRO A 280 -4.77 1.69 -28.79
N GLN A 281 -4.50 2.89 -29.32
CA GLN A 281 -3.44 3.06 -30.33
C GLN A 281 -2.06 2.92 -29.70
N SER A 282 -1.85 3.55 -28.53
CA SER A 282 -0.63 3.38 -27.75
C SER A 282 -0.40 1.93 -27.30
N GLN A 283 -1.46 1.14 -27.05
CA GLN A 283 -1.30 -0.29 -26.77
C GLN A 283 -0.75 -1.07 -27.98
N VAL A 284 -1.28 -0.82 -29.18
CA VAL A 284 -0.78 -1.45 -30.41
C VAL A 284 0.68 -1.05 -30.67
N LEU A 285 1.00 0.23 -30.46
CA LEU A 285 2.36 0.74 -30.61
C LEU A 285 3.34 0.13 -29.60
N GLY A 286 2.92 -0.01 -28.35
CA GLY A 286 3.68 -0.69 -27.31
C GLY A 286 3.98 -2.15 -27.65
N GLN A 287 3.03 -2.88 -28.24
CA GLN A 287 3.27 -4.25 -28.71
C GLN A 287 4.32 -4.31 -29.83
N ALA A 288 4.31 -3.35 -30.76
CA ALA A 288 5.35 -3.26 -31.79
C ALA A 288 6.73 -2.96 -31.18
N LEU A 289 6.78 -2.06 -30.19
CA LEU A 289 8.01 -1.75 -29.45
C LEU A 289 8.51 -2.97 -28.67
N ARG A 290 7.61 -3.77 -28.08
CA ARG A 290 7.96 -5.03 -27.40
C ARG A 290 8.68 -5.99 -28.32
N GLN A 291 8.15 -6.24 -29.51
CA GLN A 291 8.78 -7.14 -30.48
C GLN A 291 10.18 -6.67 -30.88
N LEU A 292 10.40 -5.36 -30.95
CA LEU A 292 11.71 -4.78 -31.20
C LEU A 292 12.67 -5.02 -30.02
N LEU A 293 12.20 -4.81 -28.78
CA LEU A 293 12.98 -5.06 -27.57
C LEU A 293 13.33 -6.54 -27.39
N GLU A 294 12.39 -7.46 -27.63
CA GLU A 294 12.62 -8.91 -27.55
C GLU A 294 13.70 -9.35 -28.53
N LYS A 295 13.64 -8.91 -29.79
CA LYS A 295 14.70 -9.16 -30.78
C LYS A 295 16.05 -8.56 -30.37
N ALA A 296 16.04 -7.38 -29.76
CA ALA A 296 17.26 -6.75 -29.28
C ALA A 296 17.89 -7.56 -28.13
N ILE A 297 17.09 -8.12 -27.22
CA ILE A 297 17.57 -8.98 -26.14
C ILE A 297 18.18 -10.28 -26.70
N GLU A 298 17.59 -10.88 -27.73
CA GLU A 298 18.15 -12.05 -28.42
C GLU A 298 19.51 -11.76 -29.06
N GLN A 299 19.68 -10.56 -29.63
CA GLN A 299 20.92 -10.15 -30.30
C GLN A 299 21.99 -9.65 -29.32
N TYR A 300 21.59 -8.91 -28.29
CA TYR A 300 22.46 -8.24 -27.34
C TYR A 300 22.18 -8.77 -25.93
N LEU A 301 22.68 -9.97 -25.64
CA LEU A 301 22.53 -10.60 -24.31
C LEU A 301 23.11 -9.73 -23.17
N SER A 302 24.02 -8.79 -23.48
CA SER A 302 24.54 -7.79 -22.54
C SER A 302 23.44 -6.95 -21.88
N LEU A 303 22.30 -6.73 -22.57
CA LEU A 303 21.14 -6.02 -22.02
C LEU A 303 20.51 -6.73 -20.81
N LEU A 304 20.71 -8.05 -20.67
CA LEU A 304 20.22 -8.82 -19.52
C LEU A 304 21.07 -8.64 -18.26
N HIS A 305 22.32 -8.17 -18.37
CA HIS A 305 23.23 -8.11 -17.23
C HIS A 305 22.75 -7.12 -16.16
N THR A 306 22.34 -5.92 -16.58
CA THR A 306 21.78 -4.90 -15.67
C THR A 306 20.51 -5.42 -14.98
N ALA A 307 19.59 -6.01 -15.75
CA ALA A 307 18.33 -6.52 -15.22
C ALA A 307 18.55 -7.66 -14.21
N LYS A 308 19.45 -8.61 -14.52
CA LYS A 308 19.83 -9.69 -13.59
C LYS A 308 20.44 -9.14 -12.31
N GLY A 309 21.35 -8.16 -12.41
CA GLY A 309 21.95 -7.54 -11.23
C GLY A 309 20.91 -6.91 -10.30
N ILE A 310 19.91 -6.22 -10.87
CA ILE A 310 18.80 -5.65 -10.10
C ILE A 310 17.95 -6.75 -9.42
N VAL A 311 17.56 -7.78 -10.17
CA VAL A 311 16.66 -8.84 -9.67
C VAL A 311 17.34 -9.75 -8.66
N ASP A 312 18.61 -10.09 -8.88
CA ASP A 312 19.40 -10.96 -8.00
C ASP A 312 19.92 -10.21 -6.75
N GLY A 313 19.75 -8.88 -6.70
CA GLY A 313 20.24 -8.05 -5.61
C GLY A 313 21.76 -7.99 -5.54
N SER A 314 22.45 -8.01 -6.69
CA SER A 314 23.91 -7.89 -6.72
C SER A 314 24.36 -6.51 -6.26
N GLY A 315 25.44 -6.45 -5.46
CA GLY A 315 25.94 -5.17 -4.93
C GLY A 315 26.48 -4.21 -6.00
N GLU A 316 26.95 -4.75 -7.13
CA GLU A 316 27.38 -3.96 -8.29
C GLU A 316 26.44 -4.25 -9.46
N ILE A 317 25.77 -3.21 -9.96
CA ILE A 317 24.83 -3.31 -11.09
C ILE A 317 25.57 -2.80 -12.33
N ALA A 318 25.76 -3.67 -13.33
CA ALA A 318 26.42 -3.30 -14.58
C ALA A 318 25.63 -2.22 -15.32
N GLU A 319 26.32 -1.20 -15.85
CA GLU A 319 25.70 -0.21 -16.74
C GLU A 319 25.19 -0.89 -18.03
N MET A 320 24.16 -0.29 -18.64
CA MET A 320 23.64 -0.78 -19.91
C MET A 320 24.67 -0.58 -21.04
N ASP A 321 24.79 -1.58 -21.91
CA ASP A 321 25.68 -1.55 -23.07
C ASP A 321 25.35 -0.37 -24.01
N ALA A 322 26.24 0.61 -24.06
CA ALA A 322 26.03 1.86 -24.77
C ALA A 322 25.82 1.67 -26.29
N GLU A 323 26.52 0.70 -26.91
CA GLU A 323 26.37 0.43 -28.34
C GLU A 323 25.06 -0.30 -28.62
N ALA A 324 24.66 -1.23 -27.75
CA ALA A 324 23.35 -1.87 -27.83
C ALA A 324 22.21 -0.86 -27.67
N ILE A 325 22.31 0.06 -26.70
CA ILE A 325 21.32 1.13 -26.49
C ILE A 325 21.27 2.09 -27.69
N LYS A 326 22.40 2.43 -28.28
CA LYS A 326 22.46 3.28 -29.49
C LYS A 326 21.80 2.60 -30.69
N ALA A 327 22.07 1.30 -30.91
CA ALA A 327 21.43 0.52 -31.95
C ALA A 327 19.91 0.43 -31.71
N LEU A 328 19.49 0.21 -30.46
CA LEU A 328 18.09 0.15 -30.07
C LEU A 328 17.37 1.48 -30.32
N ARG A 329 17.96 2.62 -29.92
CA ARG A 329 17.40 3.95 -30.20
C ARG A 329 17.26 4.20 -31.70
N SER A 330 18.23 3.78 -32.51
CA SER A 330 18.15 3.90 -33.97
C SER A 330 17.02 3.05 -34.55
N ALA A 331 16.84 1.82 -34.08
CA ALA A 331 15.75 0.95 -34.51
C ALA A 331 14.38 1.49 -34.06
N ALA A 332 14.27 1.92 -32.80
CA ALA A 332 13.07 2.53 -32.26
C ALA A 332 12.71 3.82 -33.01
N GLY A 333 13.70 4.62 -33.45
CA GLY A 333 13.48 5.83 -34.24
C GLY A 333 12.88 5.57 -35.62
N LYS A 334 13.08 4.39 -36.20
CA LYS A 334 12.40 3.97 -37.44
C LYS A 334 10.96 3.53 -37.19
N LEU A 335 10.70 2.92 -36.02
CA LEU A 335 9.37 2.50 -35.62
C LEU A 335 8.51 3.70 -35.18
N LEU A 336 9.12 4.65 -34.49
CA LEU A 336 8.54 5.85 -33.90
C LEU A 336 9.02 7.09 -34.68
N GLU A 337 8.91 7.05 -36.01
CA GLU A 337 9.27 8.19 -36.84
C GLU A 337 8.18 9.28 -36.72
N PRO A 338 8.53 10.52 -36.32
CA PRO A 338 7.56 11.61 -36.26
C PRO A 338 6.86 11.85 -37.59
N GLN A 339 5.54 12.00 -37.54
CA GLN A 339 4.69 12.28 -38.71
C GLN A 339 4.51 13.78 -38.92
N GLU A 340 4.76 14.58 -37.88
CA GLU A 340 4.69 16.04 -37.92
C GLU A 340 6.07 16.68 -37.76
N PRO A 341 6.27 17.91 -38.28
CA PRO A 341 7.49 18.66 -38.06
C PRO A 341 7.80 18.85 -36.57
N MET A 342 9.04 18.56 -36.19
CA MET A 342 9.51 18.75 -34.82
C MET A 342 9.53 20.25 -34.45
N PRO A 343 9.09 20.61 -33.23
CA PRO A 343 9.25 21.98 -32.74
C PRO A 343 10.72 22.40 -32.72
N ALA A 344 10.99 23.69 -32.97
CA ALA A 344 12.34 24.22 -32.83
C ALA A 344 12.82 24.14 -31.37
N LYS A 345 14.07 23.72 -31.16
CA LYS A 345 14.69 23.74 -29.83
C LYS A 345 15.02 25.19 -29.45
N THR A 346 14.32 25.70 -28.44
CA THR A 346 14.54 27.04 -27.87
C THR A 346 14.99 26.99 -26.41
N ALA A 347 14.85 25.84 -25.74
CA ALA A 347 15.38 25.62 -24.40
C ALA A 347 16.91 25.75 -24.41
N SER A 348 17.45 26.48 -23.43
CA SER A 348 18.91 26.60 -23.27
C SER A 348 19.55 25.31 -22.75
N ALA A 349 18.78 24.55 -21.98
CA ALA A 349 19.18 23.27 -21.39
C ALA A 349 18.94 22.12 -22.38
N SER A 350 19.72 21.04 -22.25
CA SER A 350 19.56 19.84 -23.05
C SER A 350 19.07 18.69 -22.19
N SER A 351 17.89 18.17 -22.48
CA SER A 351 17.35 16.98 -21.82
C SER A 351 18.03 15.70 -22.34
N PRO A 352 18.19 14.66 -21.51
CA PRO A 352 18.54 13.32 -21.97
C PRO A 352 17.34 12.55 -22.56
N LEU A 353 16.12 13.05 -22.42
CA LEU A 353 14.92 12.44 -23.00
C LEU A 353 14.89 12.66 -24.52
N ASP A 354 14.65 11.59 -25.28
CA ASP A 354 14.63 11.65 -26.74
C ASP A 354 13.30 12.23 -27.25
N ALA A 355 13.32 13.52 -27.58
CA ALA A 355 12.15 14.22 -28.11
C ALA A 355 11.62 13.62 -29.41
N THR A 356 12.48 12.98 -30.23
CA THR A 356 12.07 12.37 -31.50
C THR A 356 11.21 11.14 -31.24
N LEU A 357 11.67 10.25 -30.37
CA LEU A 357 10.91 9.06 -29.99
C LEU A 357 9.58 9.42 -29.30
N LEU A 358 9.59 10.42 -28.41
CA LEU A 358 8.38 10.90 -27.76
C LEU A 358 7.40 11.53 -28.76
N CYS A 359 7.90 12.24 -29.77
CA CYS A 359 7.06 12.83 -30.82
C CYS A 359 6.44 11.75 -31.71
N GLY A 360 7.23 10.77 -32.16
CA GLY A 360 6.72 9.63 -32.91
C GLY A 360 5.70 8.81 -32.12
N TRP A 361 5.92 8.60 -30.82
CA TRP A 361 4.91 7.99 -29.94
C TRP A 361 3.60 8.80 -29.91
N GLY A 362 3.70 10.13 -29.81
CA GLY A 362 2.53 11.02 -29.82
C GLY A 362 1.83 11.12 -31.18
N ASP A 363 2.56 10.95 -32.29
CA ASP A 363 2.03 10.97 -33.65
C ASP A 363 1.29 9.68 -34.02
N LEU A 364 1.84 8.54 -33.59
CA LEU A 364 1.35 7.21 -33.95
C LEU A 364 0.41 6.61 -32.90
N GLY A 365 0.42 7.17 -31.69
CA GLY A 365 -0.44 6.77 -30.58
C GLY A 365 -1.53 7.79 -30.27
N ASP A 366 -2.26 7.55 -29.19
CA ASP A 366 -3.38 8.37 -28.71
C ASP A 366 -3.13 8.98 -27.32
N ASP A 367 -1.87 8.96 -26.85
CA ASP A 367 -1.48 9.52 -25.56
C ASP A 367 -1.43 11.07 -25.59
N PRO A 368 -2.29 11.76 -24.81
CA PRO A 368 -2.41 13.21 -24.86
C PRO A 368 -1.22 13.96 -24.24
N ASP A 369 -0.38 13.29 -23.44
CA ASP A 369 0.78 13.95 -22.83
C ASP A 369 1.95 14.07 -23.82
N ALA A 370 2.11 13.11 -24.74
CA ALA A 370 3.33 12.94 -25.52
C ALA A 370 3.77 14.21 -26.25
N LYS A 371 2.88 14.84 -27.02
CA LYS A 371 3.17 16.06 -27.79
C LYS A 371 3.47 17.27 -26.90
N LEU A 372 2.74 17.42 -25.80
CA LEU A 372 3.01 18.48 -24.83
C LEU A 372 4.40 18.30 -24.21
N LEU A 373 4.74 17.08 -23.81
CA LEU A 373 6.03 16.79 -23.18
C LEU A 373 7.21 16.97 -24.15
N VAL A 374 7.03 16.69 -25.44
CA VAL A 374 8.01 17.05 -26.50
C VAL A 374 8.27 18.54 -26.51
N SER A 375 7.22 19.37 -26.43
CA SER A 375 7.39 20.83 -26.36
C SER A 375 8.21 21.25 -25.15
N TRP A 376 8.02 20.60 -23.99
CA TRP A 376 8.79 20.91 -22.78
C TRP A 376 10.25 20.47 -22.87
N VAL A 377 10.52 19.34 -23.51
CA VAL A 377 11.90 18.89 -23.77
C VAL A 377 12.65 19.87 -24.68
N LEU A 378 11.99 20.42 -25.70
CA LEU A 378 12.63 21.26 -26.72
C LEU A 378 12.60 22.76 -26.38
N GLN A 379 11.56 23.24 -25.69
CA GLN A 379 11.30 24.66 -25.45
C GLN A 379 11.30 25.02 -23.96
N GLY A 380 11.29 24.02 -23.09
CA GLY A 380 11.26 24.17 -21.64
C GLY A 380 9.83 24.11 -21.09
N ALA A 381 9.69 23.53 -19.91
CA ALA A 381 8.43 23.51 -19.18
C ALA A 381 8.13 24.89 -18.56
N PRO A 382 6.87 25.34 -18.57
CA PRO A 382 6.45 26.52 -17.83
C PRO A 382 6.40 26.18 -16.33
N LEU A 383 7.08 26.97 -15.49
CA LEU A 383 7.01 26.79 -14.04
C LEU A 383 5.74 27.40 -13.45
N GLY A 384 5.06 28.27 -14.21
CA GLY A 384 3.79 28.88 -13.84
C GLY A 384 3.97 30.10 -12.95
N PHE A 385 5.12 30.77 -13.01
CA PHE A 385 5.41 31.96 -12.19
C PHE A 385 5.09 33.28 -12.91
N ASP A 386 4.96 33.27 -14.23
CA ASP A 386 4.68 34.44 -15.07
C ASP A 386 3.18 34.87 -15.07
N GLN A 387 2.33 34.29 -14.22
CA GLN A 387 0.93 34.73 -14.07
C GLN A 387 0.85 36.10 -13.34
N PRO A 388 -0.07 37.00 -13.75
CA PRO A 388 -0.17 38.35 -13.17
C PRO A 388 -0.59 38.30 -11.70
N THR A 389 0.21 38.90 -10.80
CA THR A 389 -0.14 39.13 -9.39
C THR A 389 0.42 40.48 -8.90
N GLU A 390 -0.16 41.02 -7.82
CA GLU A 390 0.20 42.33 -7.23
C GLU A 390 1.52 42.34 -6.45
N ALA A 391 2.23 41.21 -6.32
CA ALA A 391 3.41 41.09 -5.46
C ALA A 391 4.70 41.57 -6.15
N GLU A 392 5.38 42.56 -5.55
CA GLU A 392 6.76 42.94 -5.90
C GLU A 392 7.72 41.84 -5.42
N LEU A 393 8.23 41.03 -6.37
CA LEU A 393 9.20 39.96 -6.09
C LEU A 393 10.66 40.39 -6.25
N ARG A 394 10.89 41.64 -6.65
CA ARG A 394 12.24 42.14 -6.92
C ARG A 394 12.91 42.43 -5.58
N ARG A 395 14.11 41.87 -5.38
CA ARG A 395 14.92 42.12 -4.20
C ARG A 395 16.21 42.81 -4.61
N PRO A 396 16.64 43.86 -3.89
CA PRO A 396 17.95 44.44 -4.09
C PRO A 396 19.02 43.38 -3.78
N TRP A 397 20.07 43.38 -4.60
CA TRP A 397 21.21 42.46 -4.51
C TRP A 397 22.28 42.98 -3.54
N ASP A 398 22.20 44.27 -3.21
CA ASP A 398 23.04 44.89 -2.20
C ASP A 398 22.63 44.30 -0.85
N GLU A 399 23.56 43.57 -0.20
CA GLU A 399 23.35 42.80 1.05
C GLU A 399 22.60 41.45 0.90
N TRP A 400 22.90 40.67 -0.15
CA TRP A 400 22.35 39.31 -0.30
C TRP A 400 23.02 38.28 0.64
N GLU A 401 22.20 37.58 1.43
CA GLU A 401 22.61 36.48 2.32
C GLU A 401 21.73 35.23 2.11
N ASN A 402 22.35 34.05 2.13
CA ASN A 402 21.62 32.78 2.09
C ASN A 402 21.16 32.37 3.50
N TRP A 403 20.49 31.23 3.63
CA TRP A 403 20.16 30.71 4.95
C TRP A 403 21.44 30.29 5.70
N PRO A 404 21.49 30.38 7.04
CA PRO A 404 22.66 29.96 7.82
C PRO A 404 23.13 28.55 7.51
N SER A 405 22.21 27.62 7.19
CA SER A 405 22.56 26.26 6.79
C SER A 405 23.41 26.18 5.52
N ALA A 406 23.27 27.13 4.59
CA ALA A 406 24.11 27.21 3.40
C ALA A 406 25.50 27.79 3.69
N GLU A 407 25.62 28.62 4.73
CA GLU A 407 26.90 29.19 5.19
C GLU A 407 27.67 28.20 6.06
N GLU A 408 26.99 27.55 7.01
CA GLU A 408 27.54 26.49 7.86
C GLU A 408 28.06 25.31 7.03
N GLU A 409 27.36 24.99 5.94
CA GLU A 409 27.72 23.92 5.01
C GLU A 409 28.29 24.46 3.69
N HIS A 410 29.04 25.58 3.75
CA HIS A 410 29.58 26.27 2.58
C HIS A 410 30.38 25.36 1.64
N GLU A 411 31.26 24.49 2.18
CA GLU A 411 32.03 23.56 1.35
C GLU A 411 31.12 22.59 0.57
N ALA A 412 30.03 22.12 1.20
CA ALA A 412 29.06 21.26 0.55
C ALA A 412 28.23 22.02 -0.50
N LEU A 413 27.88 23.28 -0.23
CA LEU A 413 27.20 24.16 -1.19
C LEU A 413 28.06 24.34 -2.44
N VAL A 414 29.32 24.76 -2.28
CA VAL A 414 30.26 24.99 -3.39
C VAL A 414 30.41 23.72 -4.21
N LYS A 415 30.65 22.58 -3.55
CA LYS A 415 30.77 21.28 -4.22
C LYS A 415 29.53 20.94 -5.04
N LEU A 416 28.32 21.04 -4.45
CA LEU A 416 27.08 20.70 -5.14
C LEU A 416 26.78 21.64 -6.32
N VAL A 417 27.11 22.93 -6.19
CA VAL A 417 26.97 23.91 -7.28
C VAL A 417 27.93 23.60 -8.43
N ARG A 418 29.19 23.25 -8.14
CA ARG A 418 30.18 22.87 -9.16
C ARG A 418 29.85 21.55 -9.84
N GLU A 419 29.40 20.54 -9.09
CA GLU A 419 28.91 19.29 -9.68
C GLU A 419 27.71 19.53 -10.60
N ALA A 420 26.81 20.46 -10.24
CA ALA A 420 25.69 20.83 -11.10
C ALA A 420 26.14 21.57 -12.36
N GLU A 421 27.17 22.42 -12.28
CA GLU A 421 27.78 23.07 -13.44
C GLU A 421 28.46 22.06 -14.37
N GLU A 422 29.24 21.12 -13.82
CA GLU A 422 29.90 20.04 -14.57
C GLU A 422 28.90 19.15 -15.31
N LYS A 423 27.77 18.83 -14.67
CA LYS A 423 26.65 18.10 -15.28
C LYS A 423 25.84 18.96 -16.27
N GLY A 424 26.11 20.26 -16.36
CA GLY A 424 25.42 21.20 -17.25
C GLY A 424 24.03 21.63 -16.77
N PHE A 425 23.68 21.40 -15.51
CA PHE A 425 22.38 21.76 -14.92
C PHE A 425 22.23 23.26 -14.67
N CYS A 426 23.35 23.95 -14.39
CA CYS A 426 23.36 25.39 -14.17
C CYS A 426 24.52 26.09 -14.88
N LYS A 427 24.38 27.41 -15.03
CA LYS A 427 25.45 28.33 -15.45
C LYS A 427 25.79 29.27 -14.31
N ILE A 428 27.08 29.52 -14.11
CA ILE A 428 27.58 30.40 -13.06
C ILE A 428 28.17 31.65 -13.70
N THR A 429 27.77 32.82 -13.20
CA THR A 429 28.15 34.11 -13.80
C THR A 429 28.52 35.13 -12.73
N ALA A 430 29.52 35.96 -13.03
CA ALA A 430 29.87 37.11 -12.21
C ALA A 430 29.03 38.33 -12.63
N GLY A 431 28.37 38.95 -11.66
CA GLY A 431 27.62 40.20 -11.84
C GLY A 431 26.20 40.04 -12.43
N PRO A 432 25.27 40.93 -12.03
CA PRO A 432 23.87 40.86 -12.44
C PRO A 432 23.66 41.16 -13.94
N GLU A 433 24.53 41.95 -14.58
CA GLU A 433 24.39 42.32 -16.00
C GLU A 433 24.55 41.11 -16.92
N VAL A 434 25.51 40.23 -16.62
CA VAL A 434 25.75 39.01 -17.40
C VAL A 434 24.59 38.03 -17.21
N ALA A 435 24.09 37.89 -15.98
CA ALA A 435 22.90 37.10 -15.69
C ALA A 435 21.68 37.60 -16.48
N ARG A 436 21.46 38.92 -16.51
CA ARG A 436 20.38 39.56 -17.28
C ARG A 436 20.50 39.28 -18.78
N GLN A 437 21.71 39.34 -19.35
CA GLN A 437 21.95 39.03 -20.76
C GLN A 437 21.61 37.57 -21.09
N ILE A 438 21.98 36.61 -20.22
CA ILE A 438 21.71 35.18 -20.42
C ILE A 438 20.22 34.84 -20.27
N LEU A 439 19.53 35.53 -19.34
CA LEU A 439 18.11 35.32 -19.08
C LEU A 439 17.22 36.07 -20.06
N GLY A 440 17.71 37.15 -20.67
CA GLY A 440 16.89 38.08 -21.45
C GLY A 440 15.88 38.86 -20.58
N ALA A 441 16.04 38.81 -19.25
CA ALA A 441 15.15 39.39 -18.26
C ALA A 441 15.90 39.58 -16.93
N ASP A 442 15.31 40.35 -16.02
CA ASP A 442 15.84 40.50 -14.67
C ASP A 442 15.76 39.19 -13.88
N PRO A 443 16.87 38.74 -13.24
CA PRO A 443 16.84 37.59 -12.36
C PRO A 443 16.01 37.88 -11.11
N VAL A 444 15.27 36.87 -10.64
CA VAL A 444 14.61 36.88 -9.33
C VAL A 444 15.33 35.86 -8.46
N LEU A 445 16.01 36.37 -7.44
CA LEU A 445 16.84 35.56 -6.56
C LEU A 445 16.01 34.85 -5.51
N SER A 446 16.36 33.58 -5.24
CA SER A 446 15.85 32.81 -4.11
C SER A 446 16.99 32.40 -3.19
N LYS A 447 16.79 32.52 -1.87
CA LYS A 447 17.78 32.07 -0.89
C LYS A 447 18.02 30.57 -1.04
N LEU A 448 19.28 30.16 -0.93
CA LEU A 448 19.68 28.76 -0.85
C LEU A 448 19.73 28.29 0.59
N GLY A 449 19.36 27.03 0.80
CA GLY A 449 19.64 26.28 2.01
C GLY A 449 20.31 24.95 1.66
N VAL A 450 21.15 24.45 2.56
CA VAL A 450 21.72 23.10 2.45
C VAL A 450 21.03 22.20 3.48
N ILE A 451 20.45 21.10 3.02
CA ILE A 451 19.93 20.05 3.89
C ILE A 451 20.98 18.96 4.02
N VAL A 452 21.29 18.61 5.27
CA VAL A 452 22.14 17.48 5.62
C VAL A 452 21.27 16.34 6.13
N LYS A 453 21.41 15.16 5.54
CA LYS A 453 20.81 13.91 6.03
C LYS A 453 21.90 12.86 6.23
N HIS A 454 21.83 12.13 7.33
CA HIS A 454 22.68 10.96 7.57
C HIS A 454 21.89 9.72 7.15
N GLN A 455 22.48 8.87 6.30
CA GLN A 455 21.84 7.64 5.80
C GLN A 455 22.70 6.40 6.05
N GLY A 456 22.04 5.26 6.22
CA GLY A 456 22.68 3.96 6.44
C GLY A 456 23.19 3.74 7.87
N GLU A 457 23.65 2.52 8.14
CA GLU A 457 24.23 2.15 9.44
C GLU A 457 25.51 2.96 9.75
N ASN A 458 26.27 3.32 8.70
CA ASN A 458 27.50 4.10 8.81
C ASN A 458 27.28 5.62 8.91
N GLN A 459 26.02 6.09 8.96
CA GLN A 459 25.68 7.52 9.04
C GLN A 459 26.34 8.38 7.95
N GLU A 460 26.35 7.90 6.71
CA GLU A 460 26.95 8.66 5.61
C GLU A 460 26.20 9.98 5.39
N LYS A 461 26.96 11.08 5.36
CA LYS A 461 26.44 12.44 5.18
C LYS A 461 26.05 12.67 3.72
N LYS A 462 24.76 12.80 3.44
CA LYS A 462 24.20 13.24 2.15
C LYS A 462 23.69 14.67 2.26
N THR A 463 24.19 15.54 1.39
CA THR A 463 23.80 16.95 1.33
C THR A 463 22.96 17.24 0.09
N ARG A 464 22.02 18.19 0.20
CA ARG A 464 21.16 18.64 -0.91
C ARG A 464 20.98 20.15 -0.86
N ILE A 465 21.09 20.83 -2.00
CA ILE A 465 20.73 22.25 -2.14
C ILE A 465 19.22 22.37 -2.33
N ILE A 466 18.60 23.36 -1.68
CA ILE A 466 17.20 23.71 -1.84
C ILE A 466 17.07 25.21 -2.12
N TRP A 467 16.21 25.55 -3.08
CA TRP A 467 15.75 26.91 -3.31
C TRP A 467 14.56 27.21 -2.41
N ASP A 468 14.66 28.25 -1.59
CA ASP A 468 13.52 28.71 -0.81
C ASP A 468 12.57 29.57 -1.67
N LEU A 469 11.76 28.87 -2.45
CA LEU A 469 10.74 29.48 -3.30
C LEU A 469 9.49 29.92 -2.52
N ARG A 470 9.42 29.63 -1.21
CA ARG A 470 8.34 30.14 -0.34
C ARG A 470 8.70 31.51 0.19
N GLU A 471 9.92 31.67 0.70
CA GLU A 471 10.43 32.95 1.21
C GLU A 471 10.46 34.02 0.12
N SER A 472 10.87 33.65 -1.10
CA SER A 472 10.84 34.55 -2.26
C SER A 472 9.42 34.87 -2.76
N GLY A 473 8.37 34.24 -2.22
CA GLY A 473 6.97 34.44 -2.64
C GLY A 473 6.61 33.81 -3.99
N LEU A 474 7.55 33.14 -4.67
CA LEU A 474 7.34 32.53 -5.99
C LEU A 474 6.31 31.40 -5.98
N ASN A 475 6.33 30.56 -4.93
CA ASN A 475 5.35 29.48 -4.79
C ASN A 475 3.90 29.99 -4.62
N ASN A 476 3.69 31.24 -4.21
CA ASN A 476 2.36 31.85 -4.14
C ASN A 476 1.85 32.28 -5.53
N LYS A 477 2.74 32.50 -6.50
CA LYS A 477 2.35 32.76 -7.90
C LYS A 477 1.96 31.50 -8.66
N CYS A 478 2.44 30.35 -8.19
CA CYS A 478 2.19 29.07 -8.83
C CYS A 478 0.87 28.47 -8.35
N ASN A 479 -0.08 28.33 -9.27
CA ASN A 479 -1.32 27.58 -9.06
C ASN A 479 -1.43 26.44 -10.08
N PRO A 480 -0.84 25.26 -9.80
CA PRO A 480 -0.97 24.11 -10.68
C PRO A 480 -2.44 23.73 -10.86
N ALA A 481 -2.91 23.72 -12.11
CA ALA A 481 -4.29 23.33 -12.45
C ALA A 481 -4.55 21.83 -12.25
N GLU A 482 -3.49 21.03 -12.19
CA GLU A 482 -3.50 19.58 -12.12
C GLU A 482 -2.83 19.11 -10.82
N ARG A 483 -3.26 17.95 -10.31
CA ARG A 483 -2.64 17.28 -9.16
C ARG A 483 -2.01 15.96 -9.60
N VAL A 484 -0.90 15.60 -8.96
CA VAL A 484 -0.29 14.29 -9.15
C VAL A 484 -1.11 13.23 -8.42
N VAL A 485 -1.51 12.18 -9.12
CA VAL A 485 -2.10 10.98 -8.53
C VAL A 485 -0.98 9.96 -8.27
N LEU A 486 -0.55 9.87 -7.00
CA LEU A 486 0.49 8.94 -6.55
C LEU A 486 -0.10 7.57 -6.20
N PRO A 487 0.66 6.47 -6.39
CA PRO A 487 0.23 5.14 -5.98
C PRO A 487 0.13 5.03 -4.46
N ARG A 488 -0.76 4.17 -4.00
CA ARG A 488 -0.89 3.78 -2.59
C ARG A 488 -0.24 2.42 -2.40
N LEU A 489 0.25 2.13 -1.20
CA LEU A 489 0.79 0.80 -0.87
C LEU A 489 -0.22 -0.33 -1.18
N LEU A 490 -1.50 -0.09 -0.91
CA LEU A 490 -2.56 -1.05 -1.22
C LEU A 490 -2.73 -1.31 -2.72
N ASP A 491 -2.36 -0.37 -3.60
CA ASP A 491 -2.43 -0.61 -5.04
C ASP A 491 -1.36 -1.64 -5.45
N VAL A 492 -0.13 -1.49 -4.94
CA VAL A 492 0.95 -2.47 -5.12
C VAL A 492 0.53 -3.83 -4.56
N VAL A 493 0.09 -3.89 -3.30
CA VAL A 493 -0.35 -5.15 -2.65
C VAL A 493 -1.48 -5.82 -3.44
N THR A 494 -2.46 -5.05 -3.91
CA THR A 494 -3.59 -5.59 -4.68
C THR A 494 -3.12 -6.21 -5.99
N ASP A 495 -2.23 -5.52 -6.73
CA ASP A 495 -1.71 -6.05 -7.99
C ASP A 495 -0.77 -7.23 -7.77
N SER A 496 0.03 -7.25 -6.70
CA SER A 496 0.83 -8.42 -6.30
C SER A 496 -0.04 -9.62 -5.97
N LEU A 497 -1.13 -9.46 -5.22
CA LEU A 497 -2.06 -10.55 -4.93
C LEU A 497 -2.75 -11.09 -6.20
N ARG A 498 -3.05 -10.21 -7.16
CA ARG A 498 -3.58 -10.61 -8.46
C ARG A 498 -2.57 -11.43 -9.27
N LEU A 499 -1.31 -10.96 -9.35
CA LEU A 499 -0.25 -11.68 -10.04
C LEU A 499 0.08 -13.02 -9.36
N LEU A 500 0.13 -13.09 -8.02
CA LEU A 500 0.30 -14.36 -7.30
C LEU A 500 -0.80 -15.37 -7.64
N LYS A 501 -2.03 -14.89 -7.86
CA LYS A 501 -3.17 -15.74 -8.22
C LYS A 501 -3.08 -16.26 -9.66
N THR A 502 -2.57 -15.47 -10.61
CA THR A 502 -2.52 -15.85 -12.04
C THR A 502 -1.22 -16.55 -12.40
N GLU A 503 -0.08 -16.05 -11.92
CA GLU A 503 1.27 -16.51 -12.29
C GLU A 503 1.91 -17.42 -11.24
N GLY A 504 1.40 -17.45 -10.00
CA GLY A 504 1.92 -18.29 -8.91
C GLY A 504 3.19 -17.77 -8.22
N ALA A 505 3.84 -16.73 -8.76
CA ALA A 505 4.98 -16.05 -8.18
C ALA A 505 4.97 -14.55 -8.51
N VAL A 506 5.61 -13.74 -7.67
CA VAL A 506 5.81 -12.31 -7.90
C VAL A 506 7.25 -11.95 -7.54
N THR A 507 7.91 -11.26 -8.47
CA THR A 507 9.23 -10.66 -8.26
C THR A 507 9.07 -9.15 -8.30
N PHE A 508 9.63 -8.47 -7.31
CA PHE A 508 9.65 -7.01 -7.28
C PHE A 508 10.99 -6.51 -7.77
N ALA A 509 10.98 -5.50 -8.63
CA ALA A 509 12.17 -4.73 -8.94
C ALA A 509 11.89 -3.25 -8.68
N ALA A 510 12.79 -2.57 -7.98
CA ALA A 510 12.72 -1.12 -7.79
C ALA A 510 13.86 -0.49 -8.59
N VAL A 511 13.54 0.60 -9.30
CA VAL A 511 14.51 1.41 -10.03
C VAL A 511 14.36 2.87 -9.61
N ASP A 512 15.43 3.65 -9.75
CA ASP A 512 15.46 5.09 -9.47
C ASP A 512 15.75 5.85 -10.76
N ILE A 513 14.98 6.91 -11.02
CA ILE A 513 15.24 7.79 -12.16
C ILE A 513 16.19 8.90 -11.74
N LYS A 514 17.48 8.67 -12.03
CA LYS A 514 18.56 9.60 -11.74
C LYS A 514 18.24 11.01 -12.21
N ASP A 515 18.42 11.97 -11.30
CA ASP A 515 18.29 13.41 -11.54
C ASP A 515 16.93 13.81 -12.18
N ALA A 516 15.84 13.10 -11.84
CA ALA A 516 14.49 13.23 -12.41
C ALA A 516 14.08 14.65 -12.82
N PHE A 517 14.13 15.62 -11.90
CA PHE A 517 13.75 17.02 -12.18
C PHE A 517 14.71 17.70 -13.17
N HIS A 518 16.00 17.40 -13.11
CA HIS A 518 17.01 17.93 -14.03
C HIS A 518 16.98 17.27 -15.42
N ASN A 519 16.07 16.32 -15.67
CA ASN A 519 15.79 15.83 -17.02
C ASN A 519 14.87 16.78 -17.80
N VAL A 520 14.20 17.73 -17.14
CA VAL A 520 13.18 18.59 -17.76
C VAL A 520 13.68 20.05 -17.80
N PRO A 521 13.97 20.61 -18.99
CA PRO A 521 14.37 22.00 -19.12
C PRO A 521 13.29 22.96 -18.62
N ALA A 522 13.69 24.09 -18.04
CA ALA A 522 12.82 25.20 -17.73
C ALA A 522 12.76 26.19 -18.89
N SER A 523 11.58 26.75 -19.13
CA SER A 523 11.33 27.78 -20.17
C SER A 523 11.88 29.15 -19.77
N SER A 524 11.32 30.24 -20.30
CA SER A 524 11.64 31.63 -19.89
C SER A 524 11.46 31.87 -18.38
N ASP A 525 10.63 31.07 -17.71
CA ASP A 525 10.43 31.09 -16.26
C ASP A 525 11.72 30.77 -15.47
N ARG A 526 12.79 30.29 -16.11
CA ARG A 526 14.09 30.05 -15.46
C ARG A 526 14.72 31.30 -14.83
N LYS A 527 14.25 32.50 -15.18
CA LYS A 527 14.61 33.75 -14.48
C LYS A 527 14.22 33.74 -12.99
N TYR A 528 13.31 32.85 -12.59
CA TYR A 528 12.88 32.60 -11.21
C TYR A 528 13.64 31.47 -10.51
N THR A 529 14.45 30.70 -11.25
CA THR A 529 15.30 29.63 -10.70
C THR A 529 16.75 30.10 -10.60
N VAL A 530 16.92 31.35 -10.18
CA VAL A 530 18.23 31.99 -10.00
C VAL A 530 18.49 32.11 -8.51
N ALA A 531 19.71 31.78 -8.11
CA ALA A 531 20.21 32.02 -6.77
C ALA A 531 21.52 32.80 -6.83
N SER A 532 21.89 33.37 -5.69
CA SER A 532 23.17 34.05 -5.52
C SER A 532 23.86 33.45 -4.31
N ALA A 533 25.13 33.08 -4.45
CA ALA A 533 25.93 32.51 -3.37
C ALA A 533 27.40 32.90 -3.50
N GLU A 534 28.07 33.03 -2.36
CA GLU A 534 29.53 33.04 -2.34
C GLU A 534 30.05 31.65 -2.74
N LEU A 535 30.99 31.61 -3.68
CA LEU A 535 31.70 30.39 -4.06
C LEU A 535 33.18 30.50 -3.67
N GLU A 536 34.09 29.89 -4.42
CA GLU A 536 35.53 30.00 -4.19
C GLU A 536 35.96 31.48 -4.12
N ASP A 537 36.93 31.78 -3.26
CA ASP A 537 37.42 33.14 -2.97
C ASP A 537 36.44 34.09 -2.26
N LYS A 538 35.31 33.61 -1.72
CA LYS A 538 34.26 34.44 -1.09
C LYS A 538 33.72 35.52 -2.03
N LYS A 539 33.72 35.23 -3.33
CA LYS A 539 33.12 36.10 -4.35
C LYS A 539 31.67 35.68 -4.57
N GLN A 540 30.79 36.67 -4.67
CA GLN A 540 29.39 36.44 -4.98
C GLN A 540 29.20 36.08 -6.46
N PHE A 541 28.51 34.98 -6.72
CA PHE A 541 28.15 34.54 -8.07
C PHE A 541 26.64 34.32 -8.21
N PHE A 542 26.16 34.48 -9.44
CA PHE A 542 24.79 34.13 -9.82
C PHE A 542 24.78 32.72 -10.39
N ILE A 543 23.86 31.89 -9.88
CA ILE A 543 23.67 30.50 -10.26
C ILE A 543 22.34 30.40 -10.98
N ILE A 544 22.37 30.14 -12.30
CA ILE A 544 21.21 30.09 -13.16
C ILE A 544 20.92 28.64 -13.54
N TYR A 545 19.86 28.06 -12.95
CA TYR A 545 19.43 26.70 -13.33
C TYR A 545 18.63 26.71 -14.62
N GLY A 546 18.98 25.79 -15.53
CA GLY A 546 18.29 25.61 -16.81
C GLY A 546 17.16 24.58 -16.79
N PHE A 547 16.93 23.94 -15.64
CA PHE A 547 16.00 22.82 -15.46
C PHE A 547 15.07 23.07 -14.28
N LEU A 548 14.14 22.15 -14.04
CA LEU A 548 13.32 22.17 -12.81
C LEU A 548 14.22 22.08 -11.57
N VAL A 549 13.91 22.90 -10.55
CA VAL A 549 14.62 22.92 -9.27
C VAL A 549 13.79 22.31 -8.15
N PHE A 550 14.47 21.83 -7.11
CA PHE A 550 13.84 21.42 -5.85
C PHE A 550 13.28 22.64 -5.10
N GLY A 551 12.12 22.45 -4.46
CA GLY A 551 11.42 23.49 -3.68
C GLY A 551 10.32 24.21 -4.47
N SER A 552 10.25 24.02 -5.79
CA SER A 552 9.18 24.59 -6.63
C SER A 552 7.90 23.77 -6.48
N ARG A 553 6.76 24.49 -6.36
CA ARG A 553 5.43 23.89 -6.28
C ARG A 553 5.03 23.15 -7.56
N SER A 554 5.52 23.58 -8.74
CA SER A 554 5.16 22.99 -10.03
C SER A 554 6.08 21.86 -10.49
N SER A 555 7.34 21.79 -10.00
CA SER A 555 8.29 20.76 -10.45
C SER A 555 7.74 19.33 -10.28
N PRO A 556 7.13 18.94 -9.14
CA PRO A 556 6.57 17.60 -8.98
C PRO A 556 5.42 17.30 -9.94
N THR A 557 4.57 18.28 -10.24
CA THR A 557 3.45 18.11 -11.20
C THR A 557 3.93 17.97 -12.63
N ILE A 558 4.94 18.77 -13.03
CA ILE A 558 5.54 18.71 -14.37
C ILE A 558 6.24 17.36 -14.56
N TRP A 559 7.09 16.97 -13.62
CA TRP A 559 7.75 15.65 -13.64
C TRP A 559 6.72 14.50 -13.61
N GLY A 560 5.66 14.65 -12.81
CA GLY A 560 4.60 13.64 -12.71
C GLY A 560 3.95 13.29 -14.04
N ARG A 561 3.88 14.21 -15.00
CA ARG A 561 3.38 13.93 -16.37
C ARG A 561 4.37 13.08 -17.16
N PHE A 562 5.67 13.36 -17.07
CA PHE A 562 6.71 12.50 -17.67
C PHE A 562 6.67 11.10 -17.07
N ALA A 563 6.65 10.98 -15.75
CA ALA A 563 6.58 9.70 -15.08
C ALA A 563 5.30 8.92 -15.44
N ALA A 564 4.15 9.60 -15.55
CA ALA A 564 2.91 8.98 -15.99
C ALA A 564 2.99 8.47 -17.46
N LEU A 565 3.52 9.28 -18.38
CA LEU A 565 3.74 8.86 -19.77
C LEU A 565 4.69 7.66 -19.85
N LEU A 566 5.83 7.70 -19.15
CA LEU A 566 6.80 6.60 -19.12
C LEU A 566 6.17 5.31 -18.55
N GLY A 567 5.37 5.43 -17.49
CA GLY A 567 4.62 4.31 -16.94
C GLY A 567 3.62 3.72 -17.94
N ARG A 568 2.92 4.56 -18.72
CA ARG A 568 1.99 4.11 -19.76
C ARG A 568 2.72 3.45 -20.93
N ILE A 569 3.83 4.01 -21.40
CA ILE A 569 4.69 3.38 -22.42
C ILE A 569 5.16 2.00 -21.95
N LEU A 570 5.62 1.90 -20.69
CA LEU A 570 6.06 0.63 -20.11
C LEU A 570 4.92 -0.38 -20.02
N ALA A 571 3.73 0.03 -19.55
CA ALA A 571 2.56 -0.84 -19.47
C ALA A 571 2.02 -1.27 -20.85
N ALA A 572 2.18 -0.42 -21.88
CA ALA A 572 1.84 -0.76 -23.26
C ALA A 572 2.81 -1.80 -23.83
N THR A 573 4.09 -1.66 -23.49
CA THR A 573 5.17 -2.49 -24.01
C THR A 573 5.25 -3.84 -23.29
N VAL A 574 5.01 -3.86 -21.97
CA VAL A 574 5.08 -5.06 -21.13
C VAL A 574 3.77 -5.16 -20.31
N PRO A 575 2.65 -5.60 -20.92
CA PRO A 575 1.34 -5.62 -20.28
C PRO A 575 1.21 -6.56 -19.07
N GLU A 576 2.16 -7.47 -18.87
CA GLU A 576 2.25 -8.36 -17.71
C GLU A 576 2.77 -7.62 -16.46
N ASN A 577 3.54 -6.56 -16.67
CA ASN A 577 4.10 -5.74 -15.61
C ASN A 577 2.99 -4.96 -14.87
N ARG A 578 3.15 -4.79 -13.55
CA ARG A 578 2.21 -4.05 -12.69
C ARG A 578 2.92 -2.89 -12.01
N THR A 579 3.54 -2.05 -12.84
CA THR A 579 4.30 -0.91 -12.38
C THR A 579 3.45 0.09 -11.61
N HIS A 580 4.03 0.66 -10.55
CA HIS A 580 3.57 1.88 -9.90
C HIS A 580 4.76 2.82 -9.74
N ILE A 581 4.56 4.13 -9.88
CA ILE A 581 5.67 5.09 -9.81
C ILE A 581 5.41 6.06 -8.66
N TYR A 582 6.30 6.11 -7.68
CA TYR A 582 6.23 7.10 -6.62
C TYR A 582 7.22 8.22 -6.92
N VAL A 583 6.76 9.28 -7.60
CA VAL A 583 7.61 10.40 -8.04
C VAL A 583 8.71 9.92 -9.00
N ASP A 584 9.90 9.65 -8.51
CA ASP A 584 11.10 9.21 -9.23
C ASP A 584 11.43 7.72 -9.02
N ASP A 585 10.67 7.02 -8.17
CA ASP A 585 10.86 5.61 -7.82
C ASP A 585 9.78 4.70 -8.46
N PRO A 586 10.01 4.13 -9.66
CA PRO A 586 9.22 3.02 -10.16
C PRO A 586 9.44 1.73 -9.37
N ILE A 587 8.35 1.10 -8.93
CA ILE A 587 8.31 -0.31 -8.57
C ILE A 587 7.67 -1.08 -9.72
N LEU A 588 8.37 -2.11 -10.21
CA LEU A 588 7.98 -2.99 -11.31
C LEU A 588 7.40 -4.30 -10.77
#